data_AF-A0A9D9XPW6-F1
#
_entry.id   AF-A0A9D9XPW6-F1
#
_cell.length_a   1.000
_cell.length_b   1.000
_cell.length_c   1.000
_cell.angle_alpha   90.00
_cell.angle_beta   90.00
_cell.angle_gamma   90.00
#
_symmetry.space_group_name_H-M   'P 1'
#
loop_
_entity.id
_entity.type
_entity.pdbx_description
1 polymer ?
#
loop_
_entity_poly.entity_id
_entity_poly.type
_entity_poly.pdbx_seq_one_letter_code
_entity_poly.pdbx_strand_id
1 'polypeptide(L)'
;MNLLKTLLVIFLLSYTQFNAYSQSEKRNLVPGDIFKLKSTNDAQISPDGKWVAYTLTTTDSAKDKRNTDIWMSAWDGDDKIQLTNSPDGESNPRWSPDGKYLSFTTSRNGGTNQVYLLNRLGGEAIKLTDVKGDLNDYSWSPDGKKLLLTIKDYEDTTGKKSAKPYVIDRYRFKLDVSGYQYDKRKTHLYLFDVATKKTDTLTKGNYNEGSSQWSPDGTSIVFVSNRTEDPDKNSNSDIFTIEAKTGSVEKQITSWKGSDNSPQWSPDGKSVAYLRSTSDANYIMYDQPILCVVPATGGESLLLSKSLDRPVSNPRWNKDGKNITAVVTDDCERYISTFDVKNGMMKKVIGGNRSFGSLEFHPDGSWVTSMSDSQLPSEFYALKDGNLRRLTSIQDDFVAGLSLATVEKFSSTSKDGVVVSNLLFLPASAKKEKLPVIFYIHGGPVGQDDFGFDLTRQMLAAKGYAVIAVNYRGSNGRGIDFCKSIYADWGNKEVLDIQGAADYLISKGIIDGNRMGIGGWSYGGILTDYTIAKDTRFKAA
;
A
#
# COMPACT_ATOMS: atom_id res chain seq x y z
N MET A 1 43.24 67.09 -47.57
CA MET A 1 43.72 65.93 -48.39
C MET A 1 43.26 64.68 -47.68
N ASN A 2 42.00 64.29 -47.88
CA ASN A 2 41.55 63.38 -48.94
C ASN A 2 42.03 61.94 -48.73
N LEU A 3 41.05 61.08 -48.46
CA LEU A 3 40.87 59.73 -49.03
C LEU A 3 41.91 58.66 -48.62
N LEU A 4 41.61 57.39 -48.33
CA LEU A 4 40.43 56.56 -48.53
C LEU A 4 40.68 55.21 -47.80
N LYS A 5 39.64 54.64 -47.18
CA LYS A 5 39.27 53.21 -47.07
C LYS A 5 40.39 52.16 -46.89
N THR A 6 40.29 51.32 -45.85
CA THR A 6 39.72 49.94 -45.92
C THR A 6 39.99 49.20 -44.59
N LEU A 7 39.06 48.31 -44.23
CA LEU A 7 39.06 47.34 -43.11
C LEU A 7 38.45 47.80 -41.77
N LEU A 8 37.13 47.87 -41.84
CA LEU A 8 36.17 47.75 -40.76
C LEU A 8 35.98 46.25 -40.43
N VAL A 9 36.82 45.66 -39.59
CA VAL A 9 36.52 44.42 -38.84
C VAL A 9 37.41 44.42 -37.58
N ILE A 10 36.88 43.89 -36.48
CA ILE A 10 37.57 43.51 -35.23
C ILE A 10 37.66 44.64 -34.18
N PHE A 11 36.65 44.75 -33.30
CA PHE A 11 36.77 44.52 -31.84
C PHE A 11 35.42 44.87 -31.16
N LEU A 12 34.44 43.99 -31.29
CA LEU A 12 33.30 43.91 -30.38
C LEU A 12 33.32 42.50 -29.78
N LEU A 13 34.20 42.32 -28.81
CA LEU A 13 34.21 41.15 -27.95
C LEU A 13 33.04 41.29 -26.98
N SER A 14 31.89 40.80 -27.43
CA SER A 14 30.75 40.49 -26.56
C SER A 14 31.20 39.46 -25.53
N TYR A 15 31.33 39.89 -24.28
CA TYR A 15 31.39 39.01 -23.11
C TYR A 15 30.04 38.32 -22.95
N THR A 16 29.78 37.27 -23.74
CA THR A 16 28.76 36.27 -23.39
C THR A 16 29.37 35.38 -22.32
N GLN A 17 29.12 35.69 -21.05
CA GLN A 17 29.29 34.73 -19.96
C GLN A 17 28.30 33.59 -20.21
N PHE A 18 28.76 32.53 -20.85
CA PHE A 18 28.13 31.22 -20.74
C PHE A 18 28.30 30.80 -19.28
N ASN A 19 27.28 31.05 -18.45
CA ASN A 19 27.07 30.26 -17.26
C ASN A 19 26.74 28.84 -17.73
N ALA A 20 27.77 28.05 -18.00
CA ALA A 20 27.66 26.61 -18.00
C ALA A 20 27.25 26.24 -16.57
N TYR A 21 25.94 26.06 -16.36
CA TYR A 21 25.46 25.31 -15.21
C TYR A 21 26.13 23.94 -15.31
N SER A 22 27.19 23.74 -14.51
CA SER A 22 27.78 22.43 -14.30
C SER A 22 26.66 21.54 -13.80
N GLN A 23 26.13 20.69 -14.67
CA GLN A 23 25.20 19.65 -14.28
C GLN A 23 25.97 18.79 -13.28
N SER A 24 25.62 18.87 -12.00
CA SER A 24 26.29 18.07 -10.97
C SER A 24 26.22 16.61 -11.39
N GLU A 25 27.37 15.95 -11.46
CA GLU A 25 27.43 14.55 -11.86
C GLU A 25 26.58 13.71 -10.90
N LYS A 26 25.60 12.98 -11.43
CA LYS A 26 24.70 12.15 -10.63
C LYS A 26 25.50 11.00 -10.01
N ARG A 27 25.31 10.75 -8.72
CA ARG A 27 26.01 9.69 -7.98
C ARG A 27 25.19 8.41 -7.87
N ASN A 28 25.88 7.31 -7.58
CA ASN A 28 25.23 6.03 -7.29
C ASN A 28 24.54 6.03 -5.92
N LEU A 29 23.47 5.24 -5.81
CA LEU A 29 22.77 4.97 -4.56
C LEU A 29 23.66 4.14 -3.61
N VAL A 30 23.65 4.45 -2.32
CA VAL A 30 24.40 3.72 -1.28
C VAL A 30 23.50 3.31 -0.11
N PRO A 31 23.85 2.29 0.69
CA PRO A 31 22.99 1.81 1.79
C PRO A 31 22.49 2.90 2.75
N GLY A 32 23.32 3.88 3.09
CA GLY A 32 22.93 4.99 3.96
C GLY A 32 21.85 5.91 3.40
N ASP A 33 21.57 5.87 2.09
CA ASP A 33 20.49 6.65 1.49
C ASP A 33 19.10 6.18 1.90
N ILE A 34 18.96 4.97 2.46
CA ILE A 34 17.68 4.48 3.01
C ILE A 34 17.09 5.44 4.04
N PHE A 35 17.94 6.13 4.81
CA PHE A 35 17.52 7.09 5.83
C PHE A 35 16.99 8.40 5.25
N LYS A 36 17.26 8.69 3.96
CA LYS A 36 16.75 9.87 3.26
C LYS A 36 15.41 9.63 2.59
N LEU A 37 15.04 8.37 2.37
CA LEU A 37 13.74 8.02 1.80
C LEU A 37 12.64 8.39 2.80
N LYS A 38 11.64 9.12 2.32
CA LYS A 38 10.45 9.47 3.09
C LYS A 38 9.29 8.63 2.62
N SER A 39 8.29 8.41 3.47
CA SER A 39 7.11 7.61 3.13
C SER A 39 5.83 8.41 3.34
N THR A 40 5.00 8.49 2.29
CA THR A 40 3.69 9.15 2.34
C THR A 40 2.58 8.12 2.40
N ASN A 41 1.64 8.26 3.34
CA ASN A 41 0.50 7.35 3.50
C ASN A 41 -0.79 8.09 3.85
N ASP A 42 -1.92 7.38 3.74
CA ASP A 42 -3.24 7.80 4.22
C ASP A 42 -3.67 9.20 3.73
N ALA A 43 -3.77 9.38 2.41
CA ALA A 43 -4.27 10.61 1.81
C ALA A 43 -5.78 10.77 2.05
N GLN A 44 -6.19 11.96 2.48
CA GLN A 44 -7.53 12.27 2.98
C GLN A 44 -7.98 13.63 2.44
N ILE A 45 -9.03 13.63 1.63
CA ILE A 45 -9.52 14.81 0.91
C ILE A 45 -10.42 15.62 1.84
N SER A 46 -10.26 16.94 1.86
CA SER A 46 -11.12 17.83 2.63
C SER A 46 -12.56 17.84 2.09
N PRO A 47 -13.60 18.09 2.92
CA PRO A 47 -14.99 18.09 2.47
C PRO A 47 -15.28 19.08 1.32
N ASP A 48 -14.54 20.19 1.26
CA ASP A 48 -14.62 21.19 0.20
C ASP A 48 -13.81 20.82 -1.08
N GLY A 49 -13.07 19.71 -1.07
CA GLY A 49 -12.23 19.25 -2.17
C GLY A 49 -10.99 20.11 -2.44
N LYS A 50 -10.64 21.06 -1.56
CA LYS A 50 -9.53 21.98 -1.82
C LYS A 50 -8.18 21.48 -1.35
N TRP A 51 -8.16 20.50 -0.44
CA TRP A 51 -6.96 20.06 0.23
C TRP A 51 -6.91 18.54 0.37
N VAL A 52 -5.69 18.00 0.38
CA VAL A 52 -5.41 16.60 0.64
C VAL A 52 -4.44 16.53 1.81
N ALA A 53 -4.93 16.09 2.98
CA ALA A 53 -4.08 15.78 4.13
C ALA A 53 -3.46 14.39 3.96
N TYR A 54 -2.25 14.18 4.45
CA TYR A 54 -1.56 12.89 4.42
C TYR A 54 -0.52 12.81 5.52
N THR A 55 -0.05 11.60 5.80
CA THR A 55 1.06 11.37 6.73
C THR A 55 2.39 11.32 5.99
N LEU A 56 3.43 11.89 6.56
CA LEU A 56 4.80 11.85 6.07
C LEU A 56 5.71 11.28 7.16
N THR A 57 6.24 10.08 6.93
CA THR A 57 7.24 9.48 7.80
C THR A 57 8.65 9.83 7.33
N THR A 58 9.48 10.28 8.27
CA THR A 58 10.91 10.57 8.09
C THR A 58 11.74 9.74 9.07
N THR A 59 13.04 9.58 8.78
CA THR A 59 13.96 8.82 9.64
C THR A 59 15.04 9.75 10.21
N ASP A 60 15.19 9.73 11.54
CA ASP A 60 16.32 10.32 12.26
C ASP A 60 17.32 9.19 12.54
N SER A 61 18.31 9.06 11.66
CA SER A 61 19.33 8.00 11.77
C SER A 61 20.26 8.19 12.96
N ALA A 62 20.41 9.41 13.49
CA ALA A 62 21.25 9.66 14.66
C ALA A 62 20.58 9.15 15.94
N LYS A 63 19.24 9.18 16.00
CA LYS A 63 18.45 8.66 17.12
C LYS A 63 17.93 7.24 16.93
N ASP A 64 18.18 6.63 15.77
CA ASP A 64 17.61 5.35 15.35
C ASP A 64 16.07 5.32 15.50
N LYS A 65 15.43 6.39 15.02
CA LYS A 65 13.98 6.60 15.16
C LYS A 65 13.33 7.04 13.86
N ARG A 66 12.05 6.72 13.72
CA ARG A 66 11.17 7.30 12.70
C ARG A 66 10.17 8.23 13.37
N ASN A 67 9.85 9.33 12.72
CA ASN A 67 8.76 10.21 13.12
C ASN A 67 7.78 10.37 11.97
N THR A 68 6.49 10.43 12.29
CA THR A 68 5.43 10.66 11.30
C THR A 68 4.71 11.94 11.68
N ASP A 69 4.63 12.85 10.72
CA ASP A 69 3.93 14.12 10.85
C ASP A 69 2.81 14.21 9.82
N ILE A 70 1.84 15.09 10.05
CA ILE A 70 0.72 15.33 9.12
C ILE A 70 1.06 16.52 8.25
N TRP A 71 0.88 16.32 6.95
CA TRP A 71 1.09 17.31 5.91
C TRP A 71 -0.19 17.48 5.10
N MET A 72 -0.23 18.55 4.31
CA MET A 72 -1.35 18.84 3.43
C MET A 72 -0.84 19.43 2.12
N SER A 73 -1.47 19.04 1.01
CA SER A 73 -1.28 19.63 -0.31
C SER A 73 -2.58 20.28 -0.76
N ALA A 74 -2.50 21.45 -1.39
CA ALA A 74 -3.64 21.98 -2.13
C ALA A 74 -3.98 21.03 -3.29
N TRP A 75 -5.25 21.02 -3.70
CA TRP A 75 -5.72 20.15 -4.78
C TRP A 75 -5.07 20.47 -6.12
N ASP A 76 -4.67 21.71 -6.37
CA ASP A 76 -3.88 22.13 -7.55
C ASP A 76 -2.41 21.69 -7.51
N GLY A 77 -1.89 21.35 -6.32
CA GLY A 77 -0.53 20.87 -6.07
C GLY A 77 0.50 21.97 -5.80
N ASP A 78 0.08 23.23 -5.77
CA ASP A 78 0.99 24.38 -5.67
C ASP A 78 1.44 24.63 -4.22
N ASP A 79 0.51 24.52 -3.27
CA ASP A 79 0.78 24.75 -1.85
C ASP A 79 0.95 23.45 -1.06
N LYS A 80 2.00 23.40 -0.22
CA LYS A 80 2.30 22.28 0.68
C LYS A 80 2.56 22.81 2.09
N ILE A 81 1.86 22.25 3.07
CA ILE A 81 1.88 22.73 4.45
C ILE A 81 2.14 21.56 5.39
N GLN A 82 3.14 21.70 6.26
CA GLN A 82 3.30 20.83 7.42
C GLN A 82 2.35 21.28 8.52
N LEU A 83 1.44 20.40 8.96
CA LEU A 83 0.42 20.70 9.96
C LEU A 83 0.84 20.31 11.38
N THR A 84 1.64 19.25 11.52
CA THR A 84 2.22 18.83 12.80
C THR A 84 3.74 18.70 12.69
N ASN A 85 4.41 18.91 13.81
CA ASN A 85 5.86 18.74 13.94
C ASN A 85 6.16 18.44 15.41
N SER A 86 5.77 17.25 15.86
CA SER A 86 5.91 16.85 17.27
C SER A 86 6.85 15.65 17.42
N PRO A 87 7.47 15.46 18.60
CA PRO A 87 8.38 14.34 18.83
C PRO A 87 7.65 12.98 18.90
N ASP A 88 6.33 13.00 19.08
CA ASP A 88 5.47 11.83 19.13
C ASP A 88 4.73 11.71 17.80
N GLY A 89 4.93 10.59 17.09
CA GLY A 89 4.35 10.40 15.77
C GLY A 89 2.82 10.51 15.76
N GLU A 90 2.28 11.03 14.65
CA GLU A 90 0.85 11.20 14.42
C GLU A 90 0.38 10.40 13.21
N SER A 91 -0.87 9.95 13.24
CA SER A 91 -1.45 9.06 12.23
C SER A 91 -2.96 9.26 12.08
N ASN A 92 -3.56 8.61 11.08
CA ASN A 92 -5.01 8.60 10.83
C ASN A 92 -5.66 10.00 10.75
N PRO A 93 -5.15 10.92 9.90
CA PRO A 93 -5.80 12.21 9.71
C PRO A 93 -7.24 12.02 9.20
N ARG A 94 -8.24 12.68 9.77
CA ARG A 94 -9.63 12.67 9.27
C ARG A 94 -10.20 14.07 9.33
N TRP A 95 -10.84 14.50 8.27
CA TRP A 95 -11.54 15.78 8.27
C TRP A 95 -12.85 15.66 9.02
N SER A 96 -13.18 16.66 9.85
CA SER A 96 -14.55 16.80 10.33
C SER A 96 -15.48 17.06 9.12
N PRO A 97 -16.73 16.55 9.11
CA PRO A 97 -17.62 16.72 7.94
C PRO A 97 -17.92 18.18 7.60
N ASP A 98 -17.90 19.07 8.58
CA ASP A 98 -18.06 20.52 8.39
C ASP A 98 -16.77 21.22 7.93
N GLY A 99 -15.68 20.47 7.79
CA GLY A 99 -14.39 20.94 7.32
C GLY A 99 -13.69 21.92 8.25
N LYS A 100 -14.12 22.08 9.51
CA LYS A 100 -13.49 22.99 10.48
C LYS A 100 -12.25 22.43 11.16
N TYR A 101 -12.21 21.11 11.34
CA TYR A 101 -11.13 20.43 12.04
C TYR A 101 -10.47 19.39 11.15
N LEU A 102 -9.16 19.23 11.34
CA LEU A 102 -8.46 18.01 10.99
C LEU A 102 -8.19 17.25 12.30
N SER A 103 -8.81 16.10 12.46
CA SER A 103 -8.54 15.21 13.58
C SER A 103 -7.44 14.21 13.22
N PHE A 104 -6.77 13.64 14.22
CA PHE A 104 -5.78 12.59 14.04
C PHE A 104 -5.54 11.83 15.35
N THR A 105 -4.82 10.71 15.29
CA THR A 105 -4.41 9.96 16.47
C THR A 105 -2.94 10.16 16.80
N THR A 106 -2.63 10.29 18.09
CA THR A 106 -1.25 10.33 18.59
C THR A 106 -1.18 9.93 20.07
N SER A 107 -0.01 9.46 20.50
CA SER A 107 0.33 9.10 21.88
C SER A 107 1.16 10.18 22.58
N ARG A 108 0.83 11.46 22.34
CA ARG A 108 1.58 12.61 22.88
C ARG A 108 1.85 12.51 24.38
N ASN A 109 3.03 12.98 24.79
CA ASN A 109 3.45 13.09 26.20
C ASN A 109 3.52 11.73 26.93
N GLY A 110 3.86 10.66 26.22
CA GLY A 110 3.95 9.30 26.79
C GLY A 110 2.60 8.71 27.20
N GLY A 111 1.50 9.26 26.68
CA GLY A 111 0.15 8.74 26.88
C GLY A 111 -0.19 7.55 25.99
N THR A 112 -1.45 7.11 26.06
CA THR A 112 -2.01 6.16 25.08
C THR A 112 -2.47 6.90 23.82
N ASN A 113 -2.69 6.17 22.74
CA ASN A 113 -3.17 6.73 21.49
C ASN A 113 -4.57 7.33 21.67
N GLN A 114 -4.76 8.60 21.33
CA GLN A 114 -6.05 9.31 21.47
C GLN A 114 -6.35 10.14 20.23
N VAL A 115 -7.61 10.50 20.02
CA VAL A 115 -8.01 11.46 18.98
C VAL A 115 -7.72 12.88 19.46
N TYR A 116 -7.05 13.65 18.61
CA TYR A 116 -6.81 15.09 18.76
C TYR A 116 -7.52 15.86 17.66
N LEU A 117 -7.87 17.12 17.91
CA LEU A 117 -8.45 18.05 16.95
C LEU A 117 -7.50 19.21 16.69
N LEU A 118 -7.15 19.44 15.43
CA LEU A 118 -6.50 20.66 14.96
C LEU A 118 -7.53 21.55 14.27
N ASN A 119 -7.68 22.79 14.76
CA ASN A 119 -8.53 23.79 14.12
C ASN A 119 -7.83 24.30 12.85
N ARG A 120 -8.52 24.26 11.71
CA ARG A 120 -7.95 24.74 10.43
C ARG A 120 -7.60 26.22 10.41
N LEU A 121 -8.21 27.02 11.27
CA LEU A 121 -7.90 28.44 11.40
C LEU A 121 -6.58 28.70 12.16
N GLY A 122 -5.95 27.65 12.70
CA GLY A 122 -4.70 27.71 13.45
C GLY A 122 -4.86 27.43 14.94
N GLY A 123 -3.73 27.39 15.65
CA GLY A 123 -3.61 26.96 17.04
C GLY A 123 -3.09 25.52 17.17
N GLU A 124 -2.77 25.11 18.39
CA GLU A 124 -2.30 23.75 18.67
C GLU A 124 -3.45 22.74 18.71
N ALA A 125 -3.13 21.48 18.41
CA ALA A 125 -4.11 20.40 18.48
C ALA A 125 -4.51 20.09 19.94
N ILE A 126 -5.80 19.94 20.18
CA ILE A 126 -6.36 19.63 21.51
C ILE A 126 -6.79 18.17 21.60
N LYS A 127 -6.55 17.54 22.75
CA LYS A 127 -7.00 16.16 23.02
C LYS A 127 -8.53 16.12 23.10
N LEU A 128 -9.15 15.29 22.27
CA LEU A 128 -10.61 15.13 22.22
C LEU A 128 -11.08 13.94 23.06
N THR A 129 -10.45 12.78 22.89
CA THR A 129 -10.82 11.56 23.59
C THR A 129 -9.89 11.28 24.77
N ASP A 130 -10.40 10.53 25.73
CA ASP A 130 -9.61 10.01 26.86
C ASP A 130 -10.06 8.56 27.15
N VAL A 131 -9.92 7.69 26.15
CA VAL A 131 -10.33 6.29 26.26
C VAL A 131 -9.26 5.48 26.99
N LYS A 132 -9.71 4.54 27.84
CA LYS A 132 -8.80 3.69 28.62
C LYS A 132 -8.18 2.56 27.80
N GLY A 133 -8.91 2.00 26.84
CA GLY A 133 -8.42 0.92 25.97
C GLY A 133 -7.47 1.43 24.89
N ASP A 134 -6.98 0.52 24.05
CA ASP A 134 -6.07 0.88 22.96
C ASP A 134 -6.91 1.32 21.75
N LEU A 135 -6.87 2.62 21.43
CA LEU A 135 -7.56 3.17 20.26
C LEU A 135 -6.80 2.77 18.98
N ASN A 136 -7.42 1.91 18.18
CA ASN A 136 -6.84 1.37 16.95
C ASN A 136 -7.21 2.18 15.70
N ASP A 137 -8.46 2.66 15.61
CA ASP A 137 -8.98 3.40 14.46
C ASP A 137 -10.19 4.26 14.87
N TYR A 138 -10.55 5.25 14.03
CA TYR A 138 -11.76 6.05 14.21
C TYR A 138 -12.29 6.66 12.91
N SER A 139 -13.57 7.02 12.90
CA SER A 139 -14.19 7.79 11.81
C SER A 139 -15.31 8.70 12.30
N TRP A 140 -15.51 9.83 11.62
CA TRP A 140 -16.62 10.76 11.90
C TRP A 140 -17.94 10.21 11.38
N SER A 141 -19.03 10.42 12.14
CA SER A 141 -20.38 10.31 11.60
C SER A 141 -20.60 11.36 10.50
N PRO A 142 -21.43 11.11 9.48
CA PRO A 142 -21.66 12.07 8.40
C PRO A 142 -22.16 13.46 8.87
N ASP A 143 -22.84 13.52 10.01
CA ASP A 143 -23.33 14.77 10.62
C ASP A 143 -22.30 15.46 11.55
N GLY A 144 -21.14 14.84 11.76
CA GLY A 144 -20.04 15.37 12.58
C GLY A 144 -20.28 15.37 14.09
N LYS A 145 -21.39 14.78 14.57
CA LYS A 145 -21.73 14.79 16.01
C LYS A 145 -21.07 13.67 16.80
N LYS A 146 -20.69 12.59 16.11
CA LYS A 146 -20.12 11.40 16.74
C LYS A 146 -18.85 10.95 16.04
N LEU A 147 -18.03 10.21 16.79
CA LEU A 147 -17.00 9.35 16.24
C LEU A 147 -17.40 7.90 16.45
N LEU A 148 -17.13 7.05 15.46
CA LEU A 148 -17.03 5.61 15.65
C LEU A 148 -15.57 5.31 16.02
N LEU A 149 -15.34 4.69 17.18
CA LEU A 149 -14.02 4.32 17.66
C LEU A 149 -13.88 2.79 17.63
N THR A 150 -12.74 2.30 17.15
CA THR A 150 -12.34 0.90 17.24
C THR A 150 -11.32 0.76 18.36
N ILE A 151 -11.72 0.16 19.47
CA ILE A 151 -10.92 0.13 20.70
C ILE A 151 -10.69 -1.32 21.09
N LYS A 152 -9.42 -1.68 21.32
CA LYS A 152 -9.09 -2.90 22.07
C LYS A 152 -9.35 -2.63 23.55
N ASP A 153 -10.11 -3.50 24.20
CA ASP A 153 -10.57 -3.32 25.58
C ASP A 153 -9.44 -2.93 26.52
N TYR A 154 -9.79 -2.25 27.61
CA TYR A 154 -8.84 -1.97 28.69
C TYR A 154 -8.71 -3.20 29.60
N GLU A 155 -7.48 -3.56 29.95
CA GLU A 155 -7.20 -4.44 31.08
C GLU A 155 -6.18 -3.77 31.99
N ASP A 156 -6.50 -3.70 33.29
CA ASP A 156 -5.52 -3.27 34.27
C ASP A 156 -4.50 -4.40 34.51
N THR A 157 -3.31 -4.18 33.95
CA THR A 157 -2.15 -5.06 34.07
C THR A 157 -1.16 -4.57 35.13
N THR A 158 -1.48 -3.49 35.86
CA THR A 158 -0.60 -2.94 36.90
C THR A 158 -0.30 -4.01 37.95
N GLY A 159 0.99 -4.32 38.15
CA GLY A 159 1.44 -5.37 39.07
C GLY A 159 1.27 -6.80 38.57
N LYS A 160 0.60 -7.03 37.43
CA LYS A 160 0.48 -8.35 36.81
C LYS A 160 1.61 -8.56 35.80
N LYS A 161 2.74 -9.09 36.28
CA LYS A 161 3.64 -9.81 35.36
C LYS A 161 2.94 -11.10 34.97
N SER A 162 2.94 -11.47 33.68
CA SER A 162 2.53 -12.81 33.26
C SER A 162 3.29 -13.82 34.11
N ALA A 163 2.58 -14.53 34.99
CA ALA A 163 3.21 -15.49 35.88
C ALA A 163 3.91 -16.55 35.04
N LYS A 164 5.17 -16.87 35.36
CA LYS A 164 5.85 -18.01 34.74
C LYS A 164 5.37 -19.29 35.45
N PRO A 165 5.13 -20.38 34.71
CA PRO A 165 5.33 -20.55 33.27
C PRO A 165 4.25 -19.87 32.43
N TYR A 166 4.60 -19.48 31.20
CA TYR A 166 3.61 -18.99 30.24
C TYR A 166 2.65 -20.13 29.85
N VAL A 167 1.37 -19.95 30.13
CA VAL A 167 0.31 -20.89 29.72
C VAL A 167 -0.18 -20.49 28.33
N ILE A 168 -0.03 -21.39 27.36
CA ILE A 168 -0.47 -21.21 25.97
C ILE A 168 -1.61 -22.19 25.69
N ASP A 169 -2.79 -21.67 25.40
CA ASP A 169 -4.03 -22.42 25.15
C ASP A 169 -4.66 -22.09 23.77
N ARG A 170 -3.90 -21.45 22.87
CA ARG A 170 -4.35 -20.93 21.58
C ARG A 170 -3.48 -21.42 20.42
N TYR A 171 -4.07 -21.62 19.23
CA TYR A 171 -3.31 -21.98 18.03
C TYR A 171 -2.47 -20.80 17.51
N ARG A 172 -3.02 -19.58 17.52
CA ARG A 172 -2.30 -18.35 17.12
C ARG A 172 -1.61 -17.73 18.33
N PHE A 173 -0.74 -18.48 18.98
CA PHE A 173 -0.07 -18.06 20.23
C PHE A 173 1.05 -17.04 20.04
N LYS A 174 1.54 -16.82 18.82
CA LYS A 174 2.57 -15.84 18.49
C LYS A 174 2.34 -15.29 17.10
N LEU A 175 2.47 -13.97 16.96
CA LEU A 175 2.45 -13.27 15.67
C LEU A 175 3.80 -12.60 15.43
N ASP A 176 4.16 -12.46 14.16
CA ASP A 176 5.32 -11.67 13.77
C ASP A 176 5.18 -10.22 14.26
N VAL A 177 6.30 -9.60 14.66
CA VAL A 177 6.39 -8.26 15.30
C VAL A 177 5.67 -8.14 16.67
N SER A 178 4.42 -8.57 16.78
CA SER A 178 3.59 -8.46 17.99
C SER A 178 3.99 -9.45 19.10
N GLY A 179 4.75 -10.50 18.75
CA GLY A 179 5.20 -11.49 19.71
C GLY A 179 4.09 -12.40 20.22
N TYR A 180 4.24 -12.90 21.44
CA TYR A 180 3.30 -13.86 22.03
C TYR A 180 1.94 -13.22 22.34
N GLN A 181 0.87 -13.89 21.91
CA GLN A 181 -0.51 -13.42 22.00
C GLN A 181 -1.15 -13.79 23.35
N TYR A 182 -0.57 -13.29 24.44
CA TYR A 182 -1.11 -13.46 25.80
C TYR A 182 -2.33 -12.58 26.08
N ASP A 183 -2.43 -11.49 25.33
CA ASP A 183 -3.50 -10.52 25.45
C ASP A 183 -4.81 -11.12 24.91
N LYS A 184 -5.71 -11.45 25.82
CA LYS A 184 -7.04 -12.02 25.51
C LYS A 184 -8.11 -10.94 25.30
N ARG A 185 -7.76 -9.65 25.43
CA ARG A 185 -8.67 -8.52 25.22
C ARG A 185 -9.22 -8.52 23.81
N LYS A 186 -10.43 -8.00 23.67
CA LYS A 186 -11.15 -7.96 22.41
C LYS A 186 -11.20 -6.55 21.86
N THR A 187 -11.43 -6.46 20.56
CA THR A 187 -11.55 -5.18 19.86
C THR A 187 -13.02 -4.97 19.53
N HIS A 188 -13.58 -3.87 20.02
CA HIS A 188 -14.98 -3.52 19.87
C HIS A 188 -15.16 -2.13 19.29
N LEU A 189 -16.38 -1.89 18.80
CA LEU A 189 -16.80 -0.60 18.26
C LEU A 189 -17.51 0.21 19.35
N TYR A 190 -17.25 1.51 19.38
CA TYR A 190 -17.82 2.45 20.35
C TYR A 190 -18.30 3.71 19.63
N LEU A 191 -19.40 4.28 20.12
CA LEU A 191 -19.90 5.57 19.69
C LEU A 191 -19.45 6.63 20.70
N PHE A 192 -18.64 7.57 20.24
CA PHE A 192 -18.21 8.72 21.03
C PHE A 192 -19.00 9.96 20.61
N ASP A 193 -19.71 10.58 21.55
CA ASP A 193 -20.42 11.83 21.32
C ASP A 193 -19.46 13.02 21.53
N VAL A 194 -19.29 13.85 20.50
CA VAL A 194 -18.25 14.89 20.47
C VAL A 194 -18.56 16.03 21.45
N ALA A 195 -19.83 16.36 21.63
CA ALA A 195 -20.26 17.48 22.48
C ALA A 195 -20.18 17.12 23.96
N THR A 196 -20.68 15.95 24.33
CA THR A 196 -20.74 15.47 25.72
C THR A 196 -19.47 14.72 26.15
N LYS A 197 -18.62 14.32 25.19
CA LYS A 197 -17.44 13.46 25.38
C LYS A 197 -17.78 12.09 25.98
N LYS A 198 -19.03 11.66 25.85
CA LYS A 198 -19.49 10.35 26.33
C LYS A 198 -19.13 9.27 25.32
N THR A 199 -18.61 8.14 25.80
CA THR A 199 -18.33 6.96 24.99
C THR A 199 -19.30 5.84 25.37
N ASP A 200 -20.07 5.35 24.40
CA ASP A 200 -20.99 4.22 24.57
C ASP A 200 -20.54 3.02 23.72
N THR A 201 -20.56 1.83 24.31
CA THR A 201 -20.24 0.59 23.59
C THR A 201 -21.29 0.27 22.54
N LEU A 202 -20.86 -0.09 21.33
CA LEU A 202 -21.73 -0.49 20.22
C LEU A 202 -21.73 -2.01 20.03
N THR A 203 -20.56 -2.65 20.02
CA THR A 203 -20.43 -4.11 19.91
C THR A 203 -19.83 -4.73 21.16
N LYS A 204 -20.08 -6.03 21.36
CA LYS A 204 -19.64 -6.78 22.54
C LYS A 204 -19.40 -8.25 22.17
N GLY A 205 -18.75 -8.99 23.06
CA GLY A 205 -18.59 -10.44 22.95
C GLY A 205 -17.12 -10.85 22.84
N ASN A 206 -16.86 -12.05 22.35
CA ASN A 206 -15.50 -12.63 22.31
C ASN A 206 -14.80 -12.41 20.96
N TYR A 207 -15.10 -11.31 20.27
CA TYR A 207 -14.76 -11.09 18.86
C TYR A 207 -13.84 -9.88 18.68
N ASN A 208 -13.17 -9.81 17.53
CA ASN A 208 -12.36 -8.65 17.17
C ASN A 208 -12.99 -8.00 15.95
N GLU A 209 -13.61 -6.84 16.16
CA GLU A 209 -14.18 -6.05 15.07
C GLU A 209 -13.09 -5.22 14.37
N GLY A 210 -13.25 -5.00 13.07
CA GLY A 210 -12.37 -4.13 12.30
C GLY A 210 -12.99 -3.67 10.99
N SER A 211 -12.23 -2.88 10.22
CA SER A 211 -12.64 -2.33 8.91
C SER A 211 -14.04 -1.70 8.92
N SER A 212 -14.36 -0.94 9.95
CA SER A 212 -15.71 -0.41 10.16
C SER A 212 -15.96 0.92 9.45
N GLN A 213 -17.16 1.14 8.93
CA GLN A 213 -17.55 2.40 8.27
C GLN A 213 -19.00 2.79 8.57
N TRP A 214 -19.24 4.10 8.70
CA TRP A 214 -20.58 4.68 8.73
C TRP A 214 -21.29 4.51 7.38
N SER A 215 -22.59 4.23 7.42
CA SER A 215 -23.47 4.39 6.27
C SER A 215 -23.53 5.87 5.85
N PRO A 216 -23.84 6.19 4.58
CA PRO A 216 -23.86 7.57 4.10
C PRO A 216 -24.85 8.48 4.85
N ASP A 217 -25.93 7.91 5.37
CA ASP A 217 -26.95 8.60 6.18
C ASP A 217 -26.63 8.64 7.68
N GLY A 218 -25.55 7.97 8.12
CA GLY A 218 -25.09 7.91 9.51
C GLY A 218 -25.95 7.03 10.43
N THR A 219 -26.90 6.25 9.90
CA THR A 219 -27.81 5.46 10.72
C THR A 219 -27.28 4.06 11.07
N SER A 220 -26.30 3.56 10.32
CA SER A 220 -25.77 2.20 10.44
C SER A 220 -24.26 2.17 10.30
N ILE A 221 -23.64 1.11 10.81
CA ILE A 221 -22.22 0.80 10.67
C ILE A 221 -22.11 -0.54 9.94
N VAL A 222 -21.20 -0.62 8.96
CA VAL A 222 -20.72 -1.90 8.41
C VAL A 222 -19.37 -2.22 9.04
N PHE A 223 -19.07 -3.48 9.32
CA PHE A 223 -17.79 -3.90 9.89
C PHE A 223 -17.47 -5.36 9.54
N VAL A 224 -16.23 -5.76 9.77
CA VAL A 224 -15.73 -7.12 9.56
C VAL A 224 -15.53 -7.80 10.91
N SER A 225 -15.94 -9.07 10.99
CA SER A 225 -15.68 -9.92 12.15
C SER A 225 -15.49 -11.39 11.76
N ASN A 226 -14.73 -12.13 12.55
CA ASN A 226 -14.78 -13.60 12.55
C ASN A 226 -15.66 -14.05 13.72
N ARG A 227 -16.76 -14.75 13.42
CA ARG A 227 -17.72 -15.28 14.41
C ARG A 227 -17.71 -16.82 14.48
N THR A 228 -16.70 -17.48 13.92
CA THR A 228 -16.53 -18.93 14.01
C THR A 228 -16.24 -19.36 15.45
N GLU A 229 -16.49 -20.64 15.75
CA GLU A 229 -16.26 -21.23 17.08
C GLU A 229 -14.79 -21.10 17.54
N ASP A 230 -13.84 -21.26 16.62
CA ASP A 230 -12.40 -21.14 16.89
C ASP A 230 -11.70 -20.29 15.80
N PRO A 231 -11.69 -18.96 15.96
CA PRO A 231 -11.09 -18.04 14.99
C PRO A 231 -9.59 -18.23 14.75
N ASP A 232 -8.88 -18.95 15.62
CA ASP A 232 -7.45 -19.19 15.44
C ASP A 232 -7.17 -20.28 14.39
N LYS A 233 -8.14 -21.17 14.13
CA LYS A 233 -8.01 -22.31 13.22
C LYS A 233 -8.36 -22.02 11.77
N ASN A 234 -8.85 -20.82 11.46
CA ASN A 234 -9.31 -20.48 10.12
C ASN A 234 -8.96 -19.03 9.77
N SER A 235 -9.21 -18.69 8.52
CA SER A 235 -9.07 -17.32 8.01
C SER A 235 -10.43 -16.71 7.66
N ASN A 236 -11.52 -17.21 8.26
CA ASN A 236 -12.85 -16.66 7.99
C ASN A 236 -12.93 -15.22 8.48
N SER A 237 -13.63 -14.42 7.70
CA SER A 237 -14.14 -13.13 8.11
C SER A 237 -15.43 -12.87 7.33
N ASP A 238 -16.43 -12.35 7.99
CA ASP A 238 -17.70 -12.00 7.39
C ASP A 238 -18.01 -10.52 7.65
N ILE A 239 -18.89 -9.98 6.82
CA ILE A 239 -19.33 -8.59 6.89
C ILE A 239 -20.63 -8.54 7.66
N PHE A 240 -20.71 -7.59 8.60
CA PHE A 240 -21.85 -7.35 9.46
C PHE A 240 -22.32 -5.91 9.31
N THR A 241 -23.61 -5.70 9.52
CA THR A 241 -24.20 -4.37 9.72
C THR A 241 -24.80 -4.27 11.11
N ILE A 242 -24.79 -3.07 11.70
CA ILE A 242 -25.44 -2.77 12.97
C ILE A 242 -25.96 -1.33 12.92
N GLU A 243 -27.13 -1.04 13.48
CA GLU A 243 -27.57 0.35 13.64
C GLU A 243 -26.59 1.12 14.54
N ALA A 244 -26.35 2.40 14.26
CA ALA A 244 -25.44 3.26 15.01
C ALA A 244 -26.07 3.74 16.34
N LYS A 245 -26.56 2.79 17.13
CA LYS A 245 -27.26 2.98 18.39
C LYS A 245 -26.89 1.86 19.37
N THR A 246 -26.64 2.24 20.62
CA THR A 246 -26.36 1.29 21.69
C THR A 246 -27.50 0.31 21.91
N GLY A 247 -27.18 -0.96 22.08
CA GLY A 247 -28.15 -2.03 22.31
C GLY A 247 -28.75 -2.63 21.02
N SER A 248 -28.38 -2.11 19.85
CA SER A 248 -28.76 -2.72 18.58
C SER A 248 -28.08 -4.07 18.37
N VAL A 249 -28.68 -4.91 17.52
CA VAL A 249 -28.23 -6.27 17.23
C VAL A 249 -27.52 -6.27 15.89
N GLU A 250 -26.32 -6.84 15.84
CA GLU A 250 -25.60 -7.02 14.58
C GLU A 250 -26.29 -8.02 13.66
N LYS A 251 -26.20 -7.76 12.35
CA LYS A 251 -26.71 -8.61 11.29
C LYS A 251 -25.56 -9.04 10.40
N GLN A 252 -25.33 -10.34 10.30
CA GLN A 252 -24.41 -10.92 9.33
C GLN A 252 -24.99 -10.77 7.93
N ILE A 253 -24.25 -10.14 7.01
CA ILE A 253 -24.70 -9.90 5.63
C ILE A 253 -23.94 -10.75 4.58
N THR A 254 -22.82 -11.35 4.96
CA THR A 254 -22.11 -12.35 4.16
C THR A 254 -21.79 -13.61 4.99
N SER A 255 -21.61 -14.76 4.33
CA SER A 255 -21.40 -16.07 4.98
C SER A 255 -20.37 -16.93 4.24
N TRP A 256 -19.39 -16.29 3.62
CA TRP A 256 -18.35 -17.01 2.88
C TRP A 256 -17.40 -17.67 3.86
N LYS A 257 -17.16 -18.97 3.69
CA LYS A 257 -16.28 -19.74 4.58
C LYS A 257 -14.82 -19.25 4.55
N GLY A 258 -14.39 -18.62 3.47
CA GLY A 258 -13.13 -17.89 3.40
C GLY A 258 -13.27 -16.49 4.01
N SER A 259 -12.57 -15.51 3.45
CA SER A 259 -12.54 -14.15 4.01
C SER A 259 -13.27 -13.14 3.14
N ASP A 260 -14.23 -12.42 3.72
CA ASP A 260 -14.84 -11.20 3.17
C ASP A 260 -14.32 -9.99 3.97
N ASN A 261 -13.74 -8.99 3.28
CA ASN A 261 -12.99 -7.87 3.89
C ASN A 261 -13.21 -6.55 3.14
N SER A 262 -12.72 -5.45 3.73
CA SER A 262 -12.72 -4.11 3.11
C SER A 262 -14.11 -3.61 2.65
N PRO A 263 -15.15 -3.68 3.49
CA PRO A 263 -16.49 -3.23 3.11
C PRO A 263 -16.51 -1.73 2.79
N GLN A 264 -17.29 -1.33 1.79
CA GLN A 264 -17.55 0.05 1.39
C GLN A 264 -19.03 0.24 1.08
N TRP A 265 -19.68 1.18 1.76
CA TRP A 265 -21.08 1.52 1.48
C TRP A 265 -21.26 2.12 0.08
N SER A 266 -22.31 1.71 -0.63
CA SER A 266 -22.78 2.44 -1.80
C SER A 266 -23.26 3.84 -1.38
N PRO A 267 -23.19 4.86 -2.27
CA PRO A 267 -23.59 6.23 -1.93
C PRO A 267 -25.05 6.36 -1.47
N ASP A 268 -25.92 5.45 -1.90
CA ASP A 268 -27.33 5.40 -1.50
C ASP A 268 -27.60 4.54 -0.25
N GLY A 269 -26.56 3.92 0.33
CA GLY A 269 -26.64 3.08 1.52
C GLY A 269 -27.33 1.72 1.33
N LYS A 270 -27.70 1.33 0.10
CA LYS A 270 -28.47 0.09 -0.14
C LYS A 270 -27.61 -1.15 -0.31
N SER A 271 -26.33 -0.98 -0.63
CA SER A 271 -25.40 -2.06 -0.94
C SER A 271 -24.04 -1.83 -0.29
N VAL A 272 -23.27 -2.91 -0.15
CA VAL A 272 -21.90 -2.89 0.34
C VAL A 272 -21.02 -3.58 -0.70
N ALA A 273 -20.01 -2.87 -1.20
CA ALA A 273 -18.92 -3.46 -1.97
C ALA A 273 -17.85 -3.99 -1.02
N TYR A 274 -17.17 -5.07 -1.38
CA TYR A 274 -16.13 -5.68 -0.54
C TYR A 274 -15.22 -6.61 -1.36
N LEU A 275 -14.16 -7.10 -0.72
CA LEU A 275 -13.21 -8.05 -1.30
C LEU A 275 -13.39 -9.43 -0.67
N ARG A 276 -13.62 -10.44 -1.49
CA ARG A 276 -13.78 -11.85 -1.10
C ARG A 276 -12.56 -12.66 -1.51
N SER A 277 -12.11 -13.59 -0.66
CA SER A 277 -11.11 -14.59 -1.07
C SER A 277 -11.69 -15.57 -2.12
N THR A 278 -10.89 -15.97 -3.08
CA THR A 278 -11.22 -16.92 -4.14
C THR A 278 -11.51 -18.34 -3.61
N SER A 279 -10.95 -18.71 -2.46
CA SER A 279 -11.18 -20.03 -1.84
C SER A 279 -11.55 -19.92 -0.36
N ASP A 280 -12.34 -20.90 0.08
CA ASP A 280 -12.77 -21.11 1.46
C ASP A 280 -11.93 -22.14 2.24
N ALA A 281 -11.00 -22.84 1.58
CA ALA A 281 -10.25 -23.98 2.15
C ALA A 281 -8.74 -23.82 1.97
N ASN A 282 -7.98 -24.92 2.13
CA ASN A 282 -6.51 -25.11 2.21
C ASN A 282 -5.58 -24.24 1.32
N TYR A 283 -6.13 -23.47 0.39
CA TYR A 283 -5.46 -22.54 -0.52
C TYR A 283 -5.51 -21.09 -0.03
N ILE A 284 -5.73 -20.81 1.26
CA ILE A 284 -5.88 -19.44 1.79
C ILE A 284 -4.71 -18.51 1.45
N MET A 285 -3.52 -19.05 1.19
CA MET A 285 -2.34 -18.27 0.78
C MET A 285 -2.26 -18.08 -0.75
N TYR A 286 -2.98 -18.90 -1.53
CA TYR A 286 -3.07 -18.83 -2.98
C TYR A 286 -4.38 -18.20 -3.40
N ASP A 287 -4.45 -16.90 -3.17
CA ASP A 287 -5.67 -16.12 -3.27
C ASP A 287 -5.57 -14.98 -4.29
N GLN A 288 -6.71 -14.65 -4.88
CA GLN A 288 -6.93 -13.44 -5.66
C GLN A 288 -8.21 -12.77 -5.17
N PRO A 289 -8.13 -11.65 -4.44
CA PRO A 289 -9.33 -11.00 -3.94
C PRO A 289 -10.28 -10.60 -5.07
N ILE A 290 -11.54 -11.04 -4.96
CA ILE A 290 -12.62 -10.77 -5.91
C ILE A 290 -13.45 -9.61 -5.38
N LEU A 291 -13.63 -8.58 -6.20
CA LEU A 291 -14.56 -7.49 -5.91
C LEU A 291 -16.00 -8.01 -5.98
N CYS A 292 -16.73 -7.83 -4.89
CA CYS A 292 -18.10 -8.28 -4.72
C CYS A 292 -19.01 -7.13 -4.29
N VAL A 293 -20.31 -7.28 -4.52
CA VAL A 293 -21.36 -6.38 -4.01
C VAL A 293 -22.47 -7.22 -3.38
N VAL A 294 -22.90 -6.86 -2.17
CA VAL A 294 -24.01 -7.50 -1.45
C VAL A 294 -25.04 -6.45 -1.03
N PRO A 295 -26.35 -6.74 -1.00
CA PRO A 295 -27.32 -5.85 -0.38
C PRO A 295 -26.97 -5.59 1.08
N ALA A 296 -27.19 -4.37 1.56
CA ALA A 296 -26.96 -4.00 2.97
C ALA A 296 -27.84 -4.79 3.95
N THR A 297 -28.92 -5.39 3.44
CA THR A 297 -29.79 -6.31 4.17
C THR A 297 -29.31 -7.76 4.17
N GLY A 298 -28.15 -8.05 3.58
CA GLY A 298 -27.68 -9.41 3.31
C GLY A 298 -28.39 -10.07 2.13
N GLY A 299 -27.83 -11.18 1.67
CA GLY A 299 -28.33 -11.95 0.53
C GLY A 299 -27.21 -12.50 -0.34
N GLU A 300 -27.54 -12.89 -1.57
CA GLU A 300 -26.57 -13.34 -2.55
C GLU A 300 -25.69 -12.17 -3.00
N SER A 301 -24.38 -12.44 -3.14
CA SER A 301 -23.41 -11.45 -3.56
C SER A 301 -23.13 -11.53 -5.05
N LEU A 302 -23.11 -10.38 -5.73
CA LEU A 302 -22.62 -10.28 -7.10
C LEU A 302 -21.09 -10.30 -7.11
N LEU A 303 -20.49 -11.29 -7.79
CA LEU A 303 -19.03 -11.44 -7.90
C LEU A 303 -18.49 -10.63 -9.10
N LEU A 304 -18.36 -9.33 -8.91
CA LEU A 304 -18.17 -8.33 -9.97
C LEU A 304 -16.90 -8.53 -10.81
N SER A 305 -15.76 -8.86 -10.18
CA SER A 305 -14.48 -9.00 -10.89
C SER A 305 -14.07 -10.46 -11.15
N LYS A 306 -14.95 -11.45 -10.94
CA LYS A 306 -14.58 -12.87 -11.04
C LYS A 306 -14.08 -13.25 -12.43
N SER A 307 -14.69 -12.73 -13.49
CA SER A 307 -14.30 -13.02 -14.88
C SER A 307 -12.98 -12.39 -15.30
N LEU A 308 -12.47 -11.41 -14.54
CA LEU A 308 -11.19 -10.78 -14.81
C LEU A 308 -10.01 -11.73 -14.53
N ASP A 309 -10.20 -12.67 -13.60
CA ASP A 309 -9.13 -13.58 -13.13
C ASP A 309 -7.86 -12.81 -12.72
N ARG A 310 -8.05 -11.68 -12.03
CA ARG A 310 -6.97 -10.88 -11.43
C ARG A 310 -7.41 -10.37 -10.05
N PRO A 311 -6.47 -10.23 -9.10
CA PRO A 311 -6.76 -9.65 -7.81
C PRO A 311 -7.15 -8.17 -7.95
N VAL A 312 -8.11 -7.75 -7.11
CA VAL A 312 -8.55 -6.37 -7.00
C VAL A 312 -8.30 -5.85 -5.58
N SER A 313 -7.95 -4.57 -5.44
CA SER A 313 -7.71 -3.91 -4.15
C SER A 313 -8.25 -2.48 -4.12
N ASN A 314 -8.45 -1.95 -2.90
CA ASN A 314 -8.95 -0.60 -2.63
C ASN A 314 -10.20 -0.20 -3.45
N PRO A 315 -11.31 -0.96 -3.38
CA PRO A 315 -12.54 -0.57 -4.07
C PRO A 315 -13.07 0.76 -3.52
N ARG A 316 -13.59 1.60 -4.41
CA ARG A 316 -14.26 2.86 -4.11
C ARG A 316 -15.45 3.08 -5.03
N TRP A 317 -16.61 3.37 -4.46
CA TRP A 317 -17.78 3.76 -5.25
C TRP A 317 -17.55 5.11 -5.92
N ASN A 318 -18.05 5.25 -7.14
CA ASN A 318 -18.23 6.56 -7.73
C ASN A 318 -19.46 7.26 -7.13
N LYS A 319 -19.59 8.58 -7.37
CA LYS A 319 -20.66 9.41 -6.80
C LYS A 319 -22.09 8.91 -7.06
N ASP A 320 -22.36 8.35 -8.24
CA ASP A 320 -23.71 7.92 -8.63
C ASP A 320 -24.01 6.45 -8.33
N GLY A 321 -23.06 5.74 -7.71
CA GLY A 321 -23.23 4.34 -7.31
C GLY A 321 -23.33 3.34 -8.46
N LYS A 322 -23.03 3.74 -9.70
CA LYS A 322 -23.11 2.83 -10.86
C LYS A 322 -21.83 2.07 -11.12
N ASN A 323 -20.69 2.60 -10.67
CA ASN A 323 -19.38 2.00 -10.89
C ASN A 323 -18.58 1.94 -9.59
N ILE A 324 -17.74 0.91 -9.50
CA ILE A 324 -16.71 0.82 -8.47
C ILE A 324 -15.36 0.93 -9.15
N THR A 325 -14.54 1.88 -8.70
CA THR A 325 -13.15 2.04 -9.12
C THR A 325 -12.26 1.25 -8.18
N ALA A 326 -11.27 0.54 -8.72
CA ALA A 326 -10.35 -0.26 -7.92
C ALA A 326 -8.99 -0.40 -8.61
N VAL A 327 -7.99 -0.84 -7.84
CA VAL A 327 -6.66 -1.19 -8.36
C VAL A 327 -6.62 -2.67 -8.70
N VAL A 328 -6.11 -2.97 -9.89
CA VAL A 328 -5.90 -4.33 -10.40
C VAL A 328 -4.41 -4.62 -10.47
N THR A 329 -3.98 -5.79 -10.02
CA THR A 329 -2.62 -6.31 -10.25
C THR A 329 -2.64 -7.30 -11.42
N ASP A 330 -1.78 -7.09 -12.41
CA ASP A 330 -1.79 -7.83 -13.68
C ASP A 330 -0.38 -7.83 -14.32
N ASP A 331 0.30 -8.97 -14.31
CA ASP A 331 1.54 -9.28 -15.02
C ASP A 331 2.60 -8.15 -15.09
N CYS A 332 3.26 -7.88 -13.95
CA CYS A 332 4.20 -6.78 -13.69
C CYS A 332 3.59 -5.36 -13.68
N GLU A 333 2.28 -5.23 -13.83
CA GLU A 333 1.56 -3.96 -13.79
C GLU A 333 0.62 -3.91 -12.58
N ARG A 334 0.43 -2.70 -12.03
CA ARG A 334 -0.73 -2.39 -11.19
C ARG A 334 -1.42 -1.18 -11.79
N TYR A 335 -2.70 -1.29 -12.12
CA TYR A 335 -3.45 -0.27 -12.84
C TYR A 335 -4.80 0.04 -12.19
N ILE A 336 -5.41 1.16 -12.56
CA ILE A 336 -6.73 1.56 -12.05
C ILE A 336 -7.78 1.25 -13.12
N SER A 337 -8.88 0.62 -12.68
CA SER A 337 -10.03 0.28 -13.51
C SER A 337 -11.35 0.61 -12.81
N THR A 338 -12.39 0.83 -13.62
CA THR A 338 -13.78 0.92 -13.16
C THR A 338 -14.55 -0.35 -13.53
N PHE A 339 -15.45 -0.78 -12.66
CA PHE A 339 -16.36 -1.91 -12.86
C PHE A 339 -17.81 -1.43 -12.78
N ASP A 340 -18.58 -1.66 -13.83
CA ASP A 340 -20.02 -1.37 -13.86
C ASP A 340 -20.76 -2.37 -12.98
N VAL A 341 -21.54 -1.88 -12.01
CA VAL A 341 -22.19 -2.72 -10.99
C VAL A 341 -23.35 -3.54 -11.55
N LYS A 342 -23.94 -3.14 -12.68
CA LYS A 342 -25.08 -3.84 -13.28
C LYS A 342 -24.65 -5.09 -14.04
N ASN A 343 -23.50 -5.05 -14.73
CA ASN A 343 -23.08 -6.13 -15.63
C ASN A 343 -21.64 -6.62 -15.43
N GLY A 344 -20.87 -6.01 -14.53
CA GLY A 344 -19.48 -6.38 -14.26
C GLY A 344 -18.48 -5.98 -15.35
N MET A 345 -18.88 -5.19 -16.35
CA MET A 345 -17.96 -4.73 -17.39
C MET A 345 -16.85 -3.88 -16.77
N MET A 346 -15.61 -4.28 -17.04
CA MET A 346 -14.42 -3.55 -16.62
C MET A 346 -13.96 -2.59 -17.71
N LYS A 347 -13.55 -1.39 -17.32
CA LYS A 347 -12.84 -0.44 -18.17
C LYS A 347 -11.55 0.01 -17.49
N LYS A 348 -10.41 -0.23 -18.13
CA LYS A 348 -9.11 0.29 -17.69
C LYS A 348 -9.09 1.81 -17.83
N VAL A 349 -8.79 2.51 -16.74
CA VAL A 349 -8.71 3.98 -16.69
C VAL A 349 -7.30 4.44 -17.05
N ILE A 350 -6.31 3.85 -16.38
CA ILE A 350 -4.90 4.24 -16.52
C ILE A 350 -3.98 3.10 -16.08
N GLY A 351 -2.86 2.94 -16.77
CA GLY A 351 -1.85 1.91 -16.51
C GLY A 351 -0.49 2.28 -17.11
N GLY A 352 0.38 1.32 -17.38
CA GLY A 352 1.73 1.48 -17.92
C GLY A 352 2.80 0.96 -16.94
N ASN A 353 4.06 1.27 -17.20
CA ASN A 353 5.21 0.83 -16.38
C ASN A 353 5.29 1.63 -15.07
N ARG A 354 4.26 1.46 -14.22
CA ARG A 354 4.07 2.13 -12.93
C ARG A 354 3.20 1.25 -12.04
N SER A 355 3.22 1.54 -10.74
CA SER A 355 2.49 0.83 -9.71
C SER A 355 1.53 1.79 -9.00
N PHE A 356 0.23 1.60 -9.23
CA PHE A 356 -0.83 2.35 -8.54
C PHE A 356 -1.21 1.68 -7.21
N GLY A 357 -1.52 2.49 -6.21
CA GLY A 357 -1.92 2.08 -4.86
C GLY A 357 -3.24 2.70 -4.43
N SER A 358 -3.29 3.24 -3.21
CA SER A 358 -4.51 3.74 -2.57
C SER A 358 -5.35 4.63 -3.50
N LEU A 359 -6.66 4.57 -3.36
CA LEU A 359 -7.63 5.40 -4.08
C LEU A 359 -8.51 6.15 -3.07
N GLU A 360 -8.69 7.45 -3.28
CA GLU A 360 -9.62 8.26 -2.49
C GLU A 360 -10.49 9.12 -3.41
N PHE A 361 -11.80 9.11 -3.18
CA PHE A 361 -12.78 9.77 -4.05
C PHE A 361 -12.82 11.27 -3.80
N HIS A 362 -12.61 12.08 -4.84
CA HIS A 362 -12.72 13.52 -4.76
C HIS A 362 -14.17 13.98 -5.04
N PRO A 363 -14.74 14.96 -4.32
CA PRO A 363 -16.13 15.41 -4.50
C PRO A 363 -16.52 15.87 -5.92
N ASP A 364 -15.54 16.27 -6.74
CA ASP A 364 -15.72 16.66 -8.15
C ASP A 364 -15.81 15.48 -9.13
N GLY A 365 -15.63 14.24 -8.66
CA GLY A 365 -15.63 13.02 -9.49
C GLY A 365 -14.23 12.48 -9.85
N SER A 366 -13.16 13.19 -9.48
CA SER A 366 -11.78 12.77 -9.65
C SER A 366 -11.32 11.84 -8.52
N TRP A 367 -10.05 11.45 -8.53
CA TRP A 367 -9.44 10.59 -7.50
C TRP A 367 -8.12 11.18 -7.00
N VAL A 368 -7.79 10.97 -5.73
CA VAL A 368 -6.39 10.91 -5.29
C VAL A 368 -5.92 9.47 -5.41
N THR A 369 -4.72 9.27 -5.96
CA THR A 369 -4.07 7.95 -5.96
C THR A 369 -2.61 8.04 -5.57
N SER A 370 -2.11 7.02 -4.85
CA SER A 370 -0.66 6.84 -4.73
C SER A 370 -0.13 6.13 -5.96
N MET A 371 1.03 6.58 -6.45
CA MET A 371 1.68 5.97 -7.60
C MET A 371 3.20 6.07 -7.45
N SER A 372 3.87 4.98 -7.80
CA SER A 372 5.33 4.91 -7.94
C SER A 372 5.69 4.33 -9.30
N ASP A 373 6.87 4.66 -9.80
CA ASP A 373 7.49 3.96 -10.93
C ASP A 373 8.95 3.62 -10.60
N SER A 374 9.65 3.00 -11.55
CA SER A 374 11.00 2.49 -11.30
C SER A 374 12.03 3.58 -10.96
N GLN A 375 11.72 4.83 -11.28
CA GLN A 375 12.59 5.99 -11.12
C GLN A 375 12.15 6.92 -9.99
N LEU A 376 10.88 6.83 -9.55
CA LEU A 376 10.31 7.69 -8.53
C LEU A 376 9.58 6.88 -7.45
N PRO A 377 10.02 6.96 -6.17
CA PRO A 377 9.26 6.41 -5.06
C PRO A 377 7.85 7.00 -4.96
N SER A 378 6.97 6.33 -4.24
CA SER A 378 5.55 6.67 -4.17
C SER A 378 5.29 8.13 -3.82
N GLU A 379 4.37 8.74 -4.58
CA GLU A 379 3.83 10.09 -4.40
C GLU A 379 2.30 10.04 -4.59
N PHE A 380 1.60 11.10 -4.16
CA PHE A 380 0.18 11.26 -4.43
C PHE A 380 -0.06 12.08 -5.71
N TYR A 381 -1.09 11.66 -6.47
CA TYR A 381 -1.51 12.26 -7.71
C TYR A 381 -3.03 12.47 -7.71
N ALA A 382 -3.47 13.59 -8.27
CA ALA A 382 -4.84 13.76 -8.74
C ALA A 382 -4.99 13.00 -10.07
N LEU A 383 -5.96 12.11 -10.15
CA LEU A 383 -6.36 11.38 -11.36
C LEU A 383 -7.72 11.91 -11.82
N LYS A 384 -7.74 12.52 -13.00
CA LYS A 384 -8.94 13.07 -13.65
C LYS A 384 -8.96 12.70 -15.12
N ASP A 385 -10.02 12.04 -15.56
CA ASP A 385 -10.22 11.65 -16.96
C ASP A 385 -9.03 10.89 -17.57
N GLY A 386 -8.39 10.02 -16.78
CA GLY A 386 -7.20 9.25 -17.21
C GLY A 386 -5.89 10.05 -17.22
N ASN A 387 -5.90 11.30 -16.77
CA ASN A 387 -4.72 12.15 -16.66
C ASN A 387 -4.27 12.28 -15.20
N LEU A 388 -2.95 12.21 -14.98
CA LEU A 388 -2.34 12.42 -13.67
C LEU A 388 -1.78 13.83 -13.56
N ARG A 389 -2.02 14.45 -12.41
CA ARG A 389 -1.30 15.63 -11.95
C ARG A 389 -0.75 15.36 -10.56
N ARG A 390 0.54 15.62 -10.37
CA ARG A 390 1.22 15.35 -9.11
C ARG A 390 0.74 16.32 -8.03
N LEU A 391 0.46 15.80 -6.83
CA LEU A 391 0.09 16.60 -5.65
C LEU A 391 1.29 16.78 -4.72
N THR A 392 2.13 15.76 -4.59
CA THR A 392 3.27 15.77 -3.69
C THR A 392 4.59 15.61 -4.45
N SER A 393 5.63 16.31 -3.99
CA SER A 393 6.99 16.26 -4.58
C SER A 393 8.05 15.90 -3.54
N ILE A 394 7.68 15.01 -2.62
CA ILE A 394 8.47 14.64 -1.44
C ILE A 394 9.81 13.98 -1.81
N GLN A 395 9.83 13.26 -2.92
CA GLN A 395 10.97 12.46 -3.36
C GLN A 395 11.91 13.17 -4.32
N ASP A 396 11.58 14.39 -4.77
CA ASP A 396 12.36 15.09 -5.81
C ASP A 396 13.80 15.32 -5.39
N ASP A 397 14.01 15.86 -4.18
CA ASP A 397 15.34 16.08 -3.62
C ASP A 397 16.12 14.77 -3.47
N PHE A 398 15.43 13.68 -3.14
CA PHE A 398 16.04 12.37 -2.99
C PHE A 398 16.56 11.84 -4.33
N VAL A 399 15.75 11.90 -5.40
CA VAL A 399 16.10 11.31 -6.70
C VAL A 399 16.93 12.21 -7.61
N ALA A 400 16.88 13.54 -7.43
CA ALA A 400 17.51 14.51 -8.35
C ALA A 400 19.00 14.23 -8.60
N GLY A 401 19.74 13.87 -7.54
CA GLY A 401 21.17 13.59 -7.58
C GLY A 401 21.56 12.14 -7.85
N LEU A 402 20.61 11.24 -8.12
CA LEU A 402 20.86 9.80 -8.22
C LEU A 402 20.91 9.31 -9.67
N SER A 403 21.91 8.47 -9.93
CA SER A 403 22.02 7.62 -11.13
C SER A 403 21.32 6.29 -10.84
N LEU A 404 20.08 6.17 -11.32
CA LEU A 404 19.23 5.00 -11.12
C LEU A 404 19.33 4.03 -12.31
N ALA A 405 19.05 2.76 -12.04
CA ALA A 405 18.99 1.72 -13.05
C ALA A 405 17.82 1.92 -14.02
N THR A 406 18.02 1.55 -15.28
CA THR A 406 16.93 1.36 -16.24
C THR A 406 16.23 0.05 -15.91
N VAL A 407 14.89 0.05 -15.91
CA VAL A 407 14.09 -1.15 -15.62
C VAL A 407 13.28 -1.56 -16.84
N GLU A 408 13.44 -2.81 -17.25
CA GLU A 408 12.81 -3.37 -18.45
C GLU A 408 12.04 -4.64 -18.11
N LYS A 409 10.84 -4.79 -18.68
CA LYS A 409 10.10 -6.06 -18.65
C LYS A 409 10.63 -6.97 -19.75
N PHE A 410 10.86 -8.23 -19.41
CA PHE A 410 11.15 -9.28 -20.39
C PHE A 410 10.41 -10.57 -20.03
N SER A 411 10.30 -11.48 -21.00
CA SER A 411 9.76 -12.82 -20.78
C SER A 411 10.82 -13.87 -21.01
N SER A 412 10.76 -14.95 -20.23
CA SER A 412 11.60 -16.12 -20.39
C SER A 412 10.76 -17.39 -20.40
N THR A 413 11.26 -18.41 -21.09
CA THR A 413 10.62 -19.72 -21.17
C THR A 413 11.37 -20.71 -20.29
N SER A 414 10.66 -21.32 -19.36
CA SER A 414 11.14 -22.41 -18.51
C SER A 414 11.34 -23.67 -19.34
N LYS A 415 12.16 -24.62 -18.85
CA LYS A 415 12.47 -25.86 -19.59
C LYS A 415 11.25 -26.71 -19.95
N ASP A 416 10.18 -26.59 -19.19
CA ASP A 416 8.88 -27.24 -19.42
C ASP A 416 7.92 -26.41 -20.28
N GLY A 417 8.40 -25.35 -20.93
CA GLY A 417 7.65 -24.56 -21.89
C GLY A 417 6.80 -23.43 -21.31
N VAL A 418 6.73 -23.28 -19.98
CA VAL A 418 6.00 -22.19 -19.35
C VAL A 418 6.72 -20.85 -19.58
N VAL A 419 5.97 -19.82 -19.98
CA VAL A 419 6.49 -18.46 -20.11
C VAL A 419 6.22 -17.69 -18.81
N VAL A 420 7.24 -17.02 -18.28
CA VAL A 420 7.15 -16.10 -17.13
C VAL A 420 7.56 -14.70 -17.49
N SER A 421 6.98 -13.72 -16.80
CA SER A 421 7.31 -12.30 -16.94
C SER A 421 8.29 -11.90 -15.84
N ASN A 422 9.25 -11.06 -16.19
CA ASN A 422 10.35 -10.67 -15.33
C ASN A 422 10.64 -9.19 -15.47
N LEU A 423 11.35 -8.62 -14.49
CA LEU A 423 11.95 -7.30 -14.59
C LEU A 423 13.47 -7.42 -14.52
N LEU A 424 14.13 -6.66 -15.38
CA LEU A 424 15.58 -6.53 -15.46
C LEU A 424 15.97 -5.09 -15.11
N PHE A 425 16.75 -4.93 -14.06
CA PHE A 425 17.37 -3.67 -13.68
C PHE A 425 18.78 -3.64 -14.25
N LEU A 426 19.04 -2.71 -15.17
CA LEU A 426 20.35 -2.47 -15.77
C LEU A 426 21.00 -1.26 -15.08
N PRO A 427 22.21 -1.40 -14.52
CA PRO A 427 22.97 -0.29 -13.94
C PRO A 427 23.05 0.90 -14.89
N ALA A 428 22.94 2.13 -14.39
CA ALA A 428 23.18 3.34 -15.18
C ALA A 428 24.58 3.35 -15.84
N SER A 429 25.54 2.67 -15.22
CA SER A 429 26.92 2.52 -15.70
C SER A 429 27.11 1.34 -16.68
N ALA A 430 26.05 0.64 -17.06
CA ALA A 430 26.14 -0.54 -17.91
C ALA A 430 26.80 -0.22 -19.26
N LYS A 431 27.84 -0.99 -19.60
CA LYS A 431 28.50 -0.96 -20.92
C LYS A 431 28.00 -2.16 -21.73
N LYS A 432 28.37 -2.23 -23.02
CA LYS A 432 28.07 -3.37 -23.91
C LYS A 432 28.86 -4.65 -23.57
N GLU A 433 29.01 -4.95 -22.29
CA GLU A 433 29.72 -6.11 -21.75
C GLU A 433 28.76 -6.96 -20.90
N LYS A 434 29.08 -8.25 -20.73
CA LYS A 434 28.30 -9.15 -19.87
C LYS A 434 28.43 -8.75 -18.40
N LEU A 435 27.30 -8.47 -17.76
CA LEU A 435 27.26 -7.99 -16.37
C LEU A 435 27.29 -9.15 -15.36
N PRO A 436 27.91 -8.99 -14.19
CA PRO A 436 27.59 -9.85 -13.05
C PRO A 436 26.11 -9.62 -12.68
N VAL A 437 25.43 -10.66 -12.19
CA VAL A 437 23.97 -10.61 -11.98
C VAL A 437 23.59 -11.05 -10.58
N ILE A 438 22.54 -10.44 -10.04
CA ILE A 438 21.87 -10.89 -8.81
C ILE A 438 20.40 -11.14 -9.12
N PHE A 439 19.93 -12.36 -8.89
CA PHE A 439 18.50 -12.66 -8.88
C PHE A 439 17.96 -12.30 -7.51
N TYR A 440 17.15 -11.25 -7.41
CA TYR A 440 16.54 -10.84 -6.15
C TYR A 440 15.06 -11.20 -6.18
N ILE A 441 14.68 -12.22 -5.42
CA ILE A 441 13.40 -12.93 -5.51
C ILE A 441 12.42 -12.39 -4.46
N HIS A 442 11.20 -12.04 -4.89
CA HIS A 442 10.16 -11.54 -4.00
C HIS A 442 9.63 -12.64 -3.07
N GLY A 443 9.02 -12.20 -1.95
CA GLY A 443 8.33 -13.07 -1.00
C GLY A 443 6.87 -13.33 -1.39
N GLY A 444 6.15 -14.08 -0.53
CA GLY A 444 4.76 -14.46 -0.76
C GLY A 444 4.51 -15.91 -0.31
N PRO A 445 4.23 -16.85 -1.23
CA PRO A 445 4.66 -16.85 -2.63
C PRO A 445 3.78 -16.06 -3.60
N VAL A 446 2.57 -15.66 -3.17
CA VAL A 446 1.59 -14.94 -4.02
C VAL A 446 1.81 -13.43 -3.95
N GLY A 447 3.02 -13.02 -4.34
CA GLY A 447 3.41 -11.63 -4.59
C GLY A 447 3.53 -11.35 -6.08
N GLN A 448 3.91 -10.14 -6.45
CA GLN A 448 4.34 -9.81 -7.81
C GLN A 448 5.32 -8.64 -7.72
N ASP A 449 6.46 -8.74 -8.40
CA ASP A 449 7.30 -7.60 -8.72
C ASP A 449 6.70 -6.81 -9.89
N ASP A 450 6.56 -5.51 -9.70
CA ASP A 450 6.04 -4.57 -10.70
C ASP A 450 7.01 -3.41 -10.91
N PHE A 451 6.60 -2.42 -11.71
CA PHE A 451 7.43 -1.25 -12.00
C PHE A 451 7.51 -0.22 -10.87
N GLY A 452 7.05 -0.50 -9.65
CA GLY A 452 7.26 0.38 -8.50
C GLY A 452 8.75 0.55 -8.15
N PHE A 453 9.09 1.65 -7.48
CA PHE A 453 10.46 1.92 -7.06
C PHE A 453 10.92 0.90 -6.02
N ASP A 454 11.97 0.13 -6.36
CA ASP A 454 12.59 -0.81 -5.43
C ASP A 454 13.98 -0.32 -5.02
N LEU A 455 14.09 0.18 -3.78
CA LEU A 455 15.35 0.70 -3.25
C LEU A 455 16.46 -0.36 -3.24
N THR A 456 16.14 -1.61 -2.89
CA THR A 456 17.12 -2.69 -2.78
C THR A 456 17.71 -3.03 -4.15
N ARG A 457 16.86 -3.24 -5.15
CA ARG A 457 17.30 -3.55 -6.52
C ARG A 457 18.03 -2.36 -7.15
N GLN A 458 17.59 -1.14 -6.87
CA GLN A 458 18.31 0.07 -7.27
C GLN A 458 19.71 0.14 -6.63
N MET A 459 19.87 -0.18 -5.34
CA MET A 459 21.19 -0.23 -4.69
C MET A 459 22.11 -1.29 -5.28
N LEU A 460 21.58 -2.49 -5.52
CA LEU A 460 22.35 -3.58 -6.12
C LEU A 460 22.80 -3.18 -7.54
N ALA A 461 21.90 -2.62 -8.35
CA ALA A 461 22.24 -2.14 -9.68
C ALA A 461 23.23 -0.97 -9.66
N ALA A 462 23.14 -0.08 -8.67
CA ALA A 462 24.11 1.00 -8.45
C ALA A 462 25.53 0.51 -8.12
N LYS A 463 25.70 -0.79 -7.80
CA LYS A 463 27.01 -1.46 -7.66
C LYS A 463 27.46 -2.22 -8.92
N GLY A 464 26.77 -2.02 -10.05
CA GLY A 464 27.17 -2.55 -11.35
C GLY A 464 26.63 -3.96 -11.66
N TYR A 465 25.69 -4.47 -10.87
CA TYR A 465 25.03 -5.75 -11.12
C TYR A 465 23.80 -5.56 -12.02
N ALA A 466 23.59 -6.44 -12.99
CA ALA A 466 22.23 -6.66 -13.47
C ALA A 466 21.40 -7.25 -12.32
N VAL A 467 20.18 -6.78 -12.08
CA VAL A 467 19.32 -7.32 -11.02
C VAL A 467 18.02 -7.83 -11.63
N ILE A 468 17.69 -9.10 -11.36
CA ILE A 468 16.54 -9.77 -11.96
C ILE A 468 15.48 -10.03 -10.90
N ALA A 469 14.25 -9.63 -11.22
CA ALA A 469 13.04 -10.01 -10.51
C ALA A 469 12.25 -10.97 -11.40
N VAL A 470 11.99 -12.18 -10.91
CA VAL A 470 11.28 -13.23 -11.64
C VAL A 470 9.90 -13.38 -11.02
N ASN A 471 8.82 -13.08 -11.76
CA ASN A 471 7.46 -13.42 -11.33
C ASN A 471 7.20 -14.90 -11.68
N TYR A 472 7.81 -15.77 -10.88
CA TYR A 472 7.75 -17.22 -11.02
C TYR A 472 6.31 -17.73 -10.86
N ARG A 473 6.04 -18.94 -11.37
CA ARG A 473 4.78 -19.68 -11.12
C ARG A 473 4.44 -19.71 -9.65
N GLY A 474 3.26 -19.22 -9.27
CA GLY A 474 2.91 -18.95 -7.88
C GLY A 474 2.67 -17.47 -7.59
N SER A 475 3.30 -16.59 -8.37
CA SER A 475 3.10 -15.14 -8.31
C SER A 475 1.69 -14.74 -8.70
N ASN A 476 1.28 -13.54 -8.28
CA ASN A 476 0.01 -12.94 -8.60
C ASN A 476 0.02 -12.26 -9.98
N GLY A 477 -1.15 -11.76 -10.42
CA GLY A 477 -1.29 -10.98 -11.66
C GLY A 477 -1.33 -11.80 -12.95
N ARG A 478 -1.39 -13.14 -12.87
CA ARG A 478 -1.50 -14.02 -14.06
C ARG A 478 -2.58 -15.10 -13.94
N GLY A 479 -3.54 -14.87 -13.05
CA GLY A 479 -4.68 -15.77 -12.83
C GLY A 479 -4.49 -16.78 -11.72
N ILE A 480 -5.61 -17.30 -11.22
CA ILE A 480 -5.62 -18.18 -10.04
C ILE A 480 -4.89 -19.51 -10.27
N ASP A 481 -4.97 -20.06 -11.49
CA ASP A 481 -4.30 -21.31 -11.83
C ASP A 481 -2.77 -21.13 -11.85
N PHE A 482 -2.29 -19.98 -12.32
CA PHE A 482 -0.87 -19.64 -12.24
C PHE A 482 -0.42 -19.50 -10.78
N CYS A 483 -1.22 -18.85 -9.93
CA CYS A 483 -0.95 -18.75 -8.48
C CYS A 483 -0.89 -20.14 -7.82
N LYS A 484 -1.84 -21.03 -8.12
CA LYS A 484 -1.92 -22.36 -7.49
C LYS A 484 -0.94 -23.38 -8.04
N SER A 485 -0.22 -23.05 -9.11
CA SER A 485 0.64 -24.00 -9.83
C SER A 485 1.73 -24.65 -8.96
N ILE A 486 2.09 -24.05 -7.83
CA ILE A 486 3.11 -24.51 -6.89
C ILE A 486 2.56 -25.00 -5.55
N TYR A 487 1.24 -25.08 -5.42
CA TYR A 487 0.63 -25.62 -4.22
C TYR A 487 1.11 -27.06 -4.00
N ALA A 488 1.63 -27.32 -2.81
CA ALA A 488 2.24 -28.60 -2.43
C ALA A 488 3.43 -29.03 -3.34
N ASP A 489 4.08 -28.09 -4.04
CA ASP A 489 5.18 -28.33 -4.99
C ASP A 489 6.27 -27.25 -4.92
N TRP A 490 6.54 -26.74 -3.71
CA TRP A 490 7.54 -25.68 -3.51
C TRP A 490 8.96 -26.10 -3.85
N GLY A 491 9.68 -25.18 -4.51
CA GLY A 491 11.08 -25.36 -4.84
C GLY A 491 11.29 -26.20 -6.10
N ASN A 492 10.28 -26.32 -6.96
CA ASN A 492 10.31 -27.12 -8.17
C ASN A 492 10.11 -26.26 -9.42
N LYS A 493 8.87 -25.89 -9.72
CA LYS A 493 8.50 -25.12 -10.93
C LYS A 493 9.09 -23.71 -10.93
N GLU A 494 9.15 -23.10 -9.76
CA GLU A 494 9.72 -21.77 -9.54
C GLU A 494 11.22 -21.75 -9.82
N VAL A 495 11.91 -22.84 -9.46
CA VAL A 495 13.34 -23.02 -9.78
C VAL A 495 13.55 -23.11 -11.29
N LEU A 496 12.67 -23.84 -12.01
CA LEU A 496 12.74 -23.91 -13.47
C LEU A 496 12.53 -22.53 -14.12
N ASP A 497 11.67 -21.70 -13.53
CA ASP A 497 11.40 -20.34 -14.01
C ASP A 497 12.62 -19.43 -13.83
N ILE A 498 13.29 -19.49 -12.68
CA ILE A 498 14.55 -18.78 -12.43
C ILE A 498 15.65 -19.25 -13.40
N GLN A 499 15.78 -20.56 -13.59
CA GLN A 499 16.75 -21.14 -14.53
C GLN A 499 16.49 -20.68 -15.97
N GLY A 500 15.23 -20.67 -16.40
CA GLY A 500 14.84 -20.18 -17.73
C GLY A 500 15.15 -18.70 -17.93
N ALA A 501 14.94 -17.86 -16.91
CA ALA A 501 15.34 -16.45 -16.95
C ALA A 501 16.87 -16.27 -17.07
N ALA A 502 17.65 -17.06 -16.32
CA ALA A 502 19.12 -17.06 -16.43
C ALA A 502 19.58 -17.50 -17.84
N ASP A 503 19.06 -18.61 -18.35
CA ASP A 503 19.40 -19.15 -19.67
C ASP A 503 19.09 -18.13 -20.77
N TYR A 504 17.92 -17.48 -20.69
CA TYR A 504 17.53 -16.42 -21.62
C TYR A 504 18.55 -15.28 -21.63
N LEU A 505 18.89 -14.70 -20.48
CA LEU A 505 19.78 -13.54 -20.40
C LEU A 505 21.24 -13.88 -20.77
N ILE A 506 21.71 -15.08 -20.47
CA ILE A 506 23.02 -15.58 -20.92
C ILE A 506 23.04 -15.67 -22.45
N SER A 507 21.98 -16.23 -23.06
CA SER A 507 21.89 -16.38 -24.52
C SER A 507 21.86 -15.02 -25.25
N LYS A 508 21.29 -13.99 -24.61
CA LYS A 508 21.29 -12.61 -25.12
C LYS A 508 22.62 -11.88 -24.90
N GLY A 509 23.56 -12.48 -24.18
CA GLY A 509 24.83 -11.85 -23.84
C GLY A 509 24.72 -10.65 -22.90
N ILE A 510 23.62 -10.57 -22.13
CA ILE A 510 23.38 -9.48 -21.16
C ILE A 510 24.14 -9.76 -19.86
N ILE A 511 24.11 -11.01 -19.39
CA ILE A 511 24.74 -11.41 -18.13
C ILE A 511 25.90 -12.39 -18.34
N ASP A 512 26.80 -12.42 -17.37
CA ASP A 512 27.90 -13.37 -17.29
C ASP A 512 27.48 -14.59 -16.43
N GLY A 513 27.29 -15.74 -17.09
CA GLY A 513 26.88 -16.98 -16.43
C GLY A 513 27.87 -17.53 -15.40
N ASN A 514 29.10 -17.00 -15.34
CA ASN A 514 30.08 -17.38 -14.32
C ASN A 514 30.05 -16.47 -13.08
N ARG A 515 29.28 -15.38 -13.11
CA ARG A 515 29.17 -14.37 -12.04
C ARG A 515 27.71 -14.12 -11.67
N MET A 516 27.05 -15.17 -11.20
CA MET A 516 25.65 -15.14 -10.79
C MET A 516 25.53 -15.21 -9.26
N GLY A 517 24.73 -14.33 -8.67
CA GLY A 517 24.24 -14.42 -7.29
C GLY A 517 22.72 -14.52 -7.26
N ILE A 518 22.17 -14.99 -6.15
CA ILE A 518 20.73 -15.04 -5.90
C ILE A 518 20.45 -14.63 -4.45
N GLY A 519 19.24 -14.18 -4.13
CA GLY A 519 18.82 -13.90 -2.77
C GLY A 519 17.36 -13.45 -2.74
N GLY A 520 16.75 -13.42 -1.56
CA GLY A 520 15.37 -12.97 -1.39
C GLY A 520 14.93 -13.00 0.07
N TRP A 521 13.77 -12.39 0.35
CA TRP A 521 13.18 -12.38 1.70
C TRP A 521 11.93 -13.25 1.78
N SER A 522 11.68 -13.85 2.95
CA SER A 522 10.53 -14.72 3.20
C SER A 522 10.53 -15.91 2.22
N TYR A 523 9.44 -16.14 1.46
CA TYR A 523 9.41 -17.19 0.44
C TYR A 523 10.53 -17.05 -0.61
N GLY A 524 10.98 -15.83 -0.94
CA GLY A 524 12.12 -15.65 -1.83
C GLY A 524 13.44 -16.18 -1.26
N GLY A 525 13.58 -16.20 0.08
CA GLY A 525 14.68 -16.86 0.77
C GLY A 525 14.57 -18.38 0.70
N ILE A 526 13.36 -18.94 0.93
CA ILE A 526 13.09 -20.37 0.74
C ILE A 526 13.46 -20.80 -0.68
N LEU A 527 13.03 -20.04 -1.69
CA LEU A 527 13.32 -20.32 -3.09
C LEU A 527 14.81 -20.14 -3.45
N THR A 528 15.51 -19.24 -2.77
CA THR A 528 16.98 -19.12 -2.88
C THR A 528 17.66 -20.44 -2.49
N ASP A 529 17.30 -21.02 -1.34
CA ASP A 529 17.86 -22.28 -0.86
C ASP A 529 17.60 -23.44 -1.83
N TYR A 530 16.36 -23.55 -2.34
CA TYR A 530 16.01 -24.57 -3.33
C TYR A 530 16.77 -24.41 -4.64
N THR A 531 16.95 -23.18 -5.13
CA THR A 531 17.66 -22.93 -6.38
C THR A 531 19.13 -23.31 -6.28
N ILE A 532 19.84 -22.91 -5.21
CA ILE A 532 21.28 -23.22 -5.08
C ILE A 532 21.55 -24.70 -4.80
N ALA A 533 20.60 -25.41 -4.20
CA ALA A 533 20.67 -26.87 -4.05
C ALA A 533 20.55 -27.60 -5.41
N LYS A 534 19.93 -26.96 -6.43
CA LYS A 534 19.65 -27.55 -7.75
C LYS A 534 20.53 -27.02 -8.87
N ASP A 535 21.12 -25.84 -8.73
CA ASP A 535 21.89 -25.16 -9.77
C ASP A 535 23.17 -24.53 -9.19
N THR A 536 24.32 -25.06 -9.61
CA THR A 536 25.65 -24.64 -9.12
C THR A 536 26.25 -23.46 -9.89
N ARG A 537 25.50 -22.85 -10.83
CA ARG A 537 25.92 -21.64 -11.54
C ARG A 537 25.95 -20.41 -10.62
N PHE A 538 25.07 -20.37 -9.62
CA PHE A 538 25.06 -19.31 -8.59
C PHE A 538 26.26 -19.45 -7.65
N LYS A 539 27.09 -18.41 -7.57
CA LYS A 539 28.36 -18.37 -6.82
C LYS A 539 28.23 -17.71 -5.44
N ALA A 540 27.12 -17.04 -5.18
CA ALA A 540 26.75 -16.44 -3.91
C ALA A 540 25.23 -16.51 -3.72
N ALA A 541 24.79 -16.62 -2.47
CA ALA A 541 23.40 -16.69 -2.05
C ALA A 541 23.18 -15.93 -0.73
#